data_AF-A0AA91TH90-F1
#
_entry.id   AF-A0AA91TH90-F1
#
_cell.length_a   1.000
_cell.length_b   1.000
_cell.length_c   1.000
_cell.angle_alpha   90.00
_cell.angle_beta   90.00
_cell.angle_gamma   90.00
#
_symmetry.space_group_name_H-M   'P 1'
#
loop_
_entity.id
_entity.type
_entity.pdbx_description
1 polymer ?
#
loop_
_entity_poly.entity_id
_entity_poly.type
_entity_poly.pdbx_seq_one_letter_code
_entity_poly.pdbx_strand_id
1 'polypeptide(L)'
;MKNKIVLLALSLWIILFATSCSKDDPSQVSFTSLNMLDENHGKTLFGETGVYINGSMNFRSDSWQIVDLGTSVNFQSWQIPNLDNLSNETSVLLNHRYVSCKSENVLTFPSHKNAYEIGCKYYQFVVSSFLEKETSKVGAVVEYTSSLSDEKELPQKDTNIGDLFGLDDQLSFDALGAEEYCFFGKSEDFSISLSKGHLKVALRKSPNELYGPYGKYIIYLRKGNVYTKVTFNVNL
;
A
#
# COMPACT_ATOMS: atom_id res chain seq x y z
N MET A 1 -48.16 -45.33 -56.67
CA MET A 1 -48.33 -46.51 -55.77
C MET A 1 -47.19 -46.51 -54.76
N LYS A 2 -47.53 -46.57 -53.46
CA LYS A 2 -46.66 -46.79 -52.27
C LYS A 2 -45.61 -45.69 -52.00
N ASN A 3 -45.86 -44.79 -51.02
CA ASN A 3 -45.49 -44.93 -49.59
C ASN A 3 -44.00 -45.30 -49.43
N LYS A 4 -43.14 -44.51 -48.78
CA LYS A 4 -43.23 -44.14 -47.37
C LYS A 4 -42.41 -42.88 -47.07
N ILE A 5 -43.02 -42.04 -46.23
CA ILE A 5 -42.48 -40.86 -45.57
C ILE A 5 -41.28 -41.27 -44.69
N VAL A 6 -40.13 -40.66 -44.93
CA VAL A 6 -38.98 -40.71 -44.02
C VAL A 6 -39.25 -39.68 -42.92
N LEU A 7 -39.52 -40.15 -41.70
CA LEU A 7 -39.59 -39.32 -40.51
C LEU A 7 -38.22 -38.67 -40.26
N LEU A 8 -38.14 -37.35 -40.42
CA LEU A 8 -37.02 -36.55 -39.94
C LEU A 8 -37.40 -36.06 -38.54
N ALA A 9 -36.85 -36.72 -37.51
CA ALA A 9 -37.06 -36.37 -36.12
C ALA A 9 -36.38 -35.02 -35.82
N LEU A 10 -37.19 -33.97 -35.69
CA LEU A 10 -36.74 -32.65 -35.24
C LEU A 10 -36.63 -32.68 -33.70
N SER A 11 -35.47 -33.10 -33.17
CA SER A 11 -35.19 -32.99 -31.73
C SER A 11 -34.78 -31.55 -31.40
N LEU A 12 -35.75 -30.75 -30.96
CA LEU A 12 -35.55 -29.39 -30.46
C LEU A 12 -34.91 -29.45 -29.07
N TRP A 13 -33.58 -29.47 -28.99
CA TRP A 13 -32.84 -29.27 -27.75
C TRP A 13 -32.54 -27.78 -27.58
N ILE A 14 -33.45 -27.08 -26.90
CA ILE A 14 -33.18 -25.74 -26.38
C ILE A 14 -32.26 -25.94 -25.17
N ILE A 15 -30.95 -25.89 -25.40
CA ILE A 15 -29.99 -25.79 -24.32
C ILE A 15 -29.89 -24.30 -23.97
N LEU A 16 -30.60 -23.90 -22.92
CA LEU A 16 -30.43 -22.61 -22.26
C LEU A 16 -29.04 -22.60 -21.57
N PHE A 17 -28.00 -22.31 -22.34
CA PHE A 17 -26.75 -21.80 -21.78
C PHE A 17 -26.95 -20.32 -21.46
N ALA A 18 -27.59 -20.03 -20.32
CA ALA A 18 -27.35 -18.77 -19.65
C ALA A 18 -25.95 -18.86 -19.02
N THR A 19 -24.92 -18.69 -19.84
CA THR A 19 -23.62 -18.28 -19.31
C THR A 19 -23.84 -16.86 -18.81
N SER A 20 -24.16 -16.74 -17.53
CA SER A 20 -23.93 -15.49 -16.80
C SER A 20 -22.42 -15.29 -16.78
N CYS A 21 -21.89 -14.78 -17.88
CA CYS A 21 -20.70 -13.97 -17.83
C CYS A 21 -21.13 -12.70 -17.11
N SER A 22 -21.11 -12.75 -15.77
CA SER A 22 -20.70 -11.58 -15.00
C SER A 22 -19.32 -11.25 -15.55
N LYS A 23 -19.29 -10.42 -16.59
CA LYS A 23 -18.14 -9.57 -16.80
C LYS A 23 -18.16 -8.72 -15.55
N ASP A 24 -17.31 -9.09 -14.60
CA ASP A 24 -16.99 -8.23 -13.48
C ASP A 24 -16.40 -6.97 -14.12
N ASP A 25 -17.28 -6.01 -14.37
CA ASP A 25 -16.92 -4.68 -14.80
C ASP A 25 -15.93 -4.19 -13.74
N PRO A 26 -14.71 -3.79 -14.11
CA PRO A 26 -13.73 -3.37 -13.11
C PRO A 26 -14.40 -2.29 -12.28
N SER A 27 -14.63 -2.60 -11.00
CA SER A 27 -15.44 -1.81 -10.07
C SER A 27 -15.13 -0.33 -10.30
N GLN A 28 -16.10 0.40 -10.83
CA GLN A 28 -15.94 1.80 -11.17
C GLN A 28 -15.46 2.52 -9.90
N VAL A 29 -14.21 2.97 -9.89
CA VAL A 29 -13.62 3.63 -8.73
C VAL A 29 -14.46 4.87 -8.46
N SER A 30 -15.19 4.87 -7.35
CA SER A 30 -16.02 6.00 -6.95
C SER A 30 -15.10 7.09 -6.41
N PHE A 31 -15.10 8.23 -7.08
CA PHE A 31 -14.41 9.42 -6.63
C PHE A 31 -15.38 10.33 -5.88
N THR A 32 -14.94 10.84 -4.73
CA THR A 32 -15.64 11.88 -3.97
C THR A 32 -15.02 13.23 -4.33
N SER A 33 -15.85 14.24 -4.59
CA SER A 33 -15.39 15.61 -4.83
C SER A 33 -15.44 16.43 -3.54
N LEU A 34 -14.38 17.20 -3.28
CA LEU A 34 -14.23 18.08 -2.12
C LEU A 34 -13.72 19.45 -2.56
N ASN A 35 -14.48 20.49 -2.25
CA ASN A 35 -14.00 21.86 -2.38
C ASN A 35 -13.08 22.19 -1.20
N MET A 36 -11.78 22.28 -1.45
CA MET A 36 -10.78 22.63 -0.44
C MET A 36 -10.42 24.10 -0.53
N LEU A 37 -10.83 24.89 0.47
CA LEU A 37 -10.36 26.27 0.63
C LEU A 37 -8.98 26.29 1.28
N ASP A 38 -8.14 27.24 0.85
CA ASP A 38 -6.83 27.45 1.46
C ASP A 38 -6.91 28.03 2.87
N GLU A 39 -5.77 28.06 3.57
CA GLU A 39 -5.73 28.47 4.96
C GLU A 39 -6.07 29.94 5.23
N ASN A 40 -5.87 30.80 4.25
CA ASN A 40 -6.21 32.22 4.34
C ASN A 40 -7.70 32.47 4.06
N HIS A 41 -8.39 31.50 3.45
CA HIS A 41 -9.78 31.60 3.01
C HIS A 41 -10.73 30.61 3.70
N GLY A 42 -10.35 30.08 4.86
CA GLY A 42 -11.23 29.26 5.70
C GLY A 42 -10.81 27.80 5.88
N LYS A 43 -9.59 27.43 5.46
CA LYS A 43 -8.91 26.13 5.67
C LYS A 43 -9.85 24.92 5.67
N THR A 44 -9.94 24.23 4.54
CA THR A 44 -10.61 22.93 4.49
C THR A 44 -9.60 21.80 4.67
N LEU A 45 -9.87 20.89 5.60
CA LEU A 45 -9.07 19.68 5.80
C LEU A 45 -9.58 18.55 4.90
N PHE A 46 -8.66 17.77 4.36
CA PHE A 46 -8.96 16.57 3.59
C PHE A 46 -9.20 15.37 4.52
N GLY A 47 -10.43 15.25 5.01
CA GLY A 47 -10.87 14.11 5.83
C GLY A 47 -9.98 13.86 7.04
N GLU A 48 -9.63 12.59 7.28
CA GLU A 48 -8.76 12.18 8.39
C GLU A 48 -7.25 12.38 8.13
N THR A 49 -6.87 12.84 6.93
CA THR A 49 -5.46 13.00 6.58
C THR A 49 -4.81 14.25 7.18
N GLY A 50 -5.63 15.21 7.61
CA GLY A 50 -5.15 16.53 8.02
C GLY A 50 -4.46 17.32 6.90
N VAL A 51 -4.46 16.82 5.65
CA VAL A 51 -3.93 17.56 4.49
C VAL A 51 -4.81 18.76 4.22
N TYR A 52 -4.20 19.92 4.00
CA TYR A 52 -4.89 21.16 3.67
C TYR A 52 -4.11 21.95 2.62
N ILE A 53 -4.74 22.98 2.03
CA ILE A 53 -4.04 23.90 1.11
C ILE A 53 -3.55 25.11 1.92
N ASN A 54 -2.24 25.37 1.90
CA ASN A 54 -1.65 26.51 2.60
C ASN A 54 -1.75 27.82 1.78
N GLY A 55 -1.31 28.93 2.36
CA GLY A 55 -1.42 30.26 1.74
C GLY A 55 -0.59 30.44 0.46
N SER A 56 0.33 29.52 0.19
CA SER A 56 1.17 29.47 -1.02
C SER A 56 0.61 28.53 -2.09
N MET A 57 -0.62 28.02 -1.93
CA MET A 57 -1.23 27.02 -2.81
C MET A 57 -0.42 25.71 -2.90
N ASN A 58 0.10 25.26 -1.75
CA ASN A 58 0.68 23.93 -1.59
C ASN A 58 -0.24 23.06 -0.73
N PHE A 59 -0.41 21.80 -1.09
CA PHE A 59 -0.90 20.79 -0.15
C PHE A 59 0.12 20.62 0.96
N ARG A 60 -0.34 20.58 2.21
CA ARG A 60 0.49 20.46 3.41
C ARG A 60 -0.14 19.55 4.45
N SER A 61 0.66 18.75 5.14
CA SER A 61 0.27 18.02 6.36
C SER A 61 1.48 17.79 7.27
N ASP A 62 1.23 17.70 8.57
CA ASP A 62 2.26 17.40 9.57
C ASP A 62 2.37 15.89 9.88
N SER A 63 1.36 15.10 9.49
CA SER A 63 1.26 13.66 9.83
C SER A 63 1.05 12.75 8.63
N TRP A 64 0.93 13.35 7.44
CA TRP A 64 0.82 12.65 6.17
C TRP A 64 1.81 13.24 5.18
N GLN A 65 2.40 12.37 4.39
CA GLN A 65 3.26 12.75 3.28
C GLN A 65 2.50 12.62 1.97
N ILE A 66 2.93 13.38 0.97
CA ILE A 66 2.27 13.54 -0.32
C ILE A 66 3.32 13.36 -1.41
N VAL A 67 2.95 12.63 -2.45
CA VAL A 67 3.72 12.50 -3.69
C VAL A 67 2.91 13.12 -4.82
N ASP A 68 3.50 14.02 -5.59
CA ASP A 68 2.98 14.43 -6.89
C ASP A 68 3.37 13.39 -7.96
N LEU A 69 2.37 12.79 -8.59
CA LEU A 69 2.53 11.79 -9.65
C LEU A 69 2.47 12.40 -11.06
N GLY A 70 2.31 13.72 -11.15
CA GLY A 70 2.18 14.46 -12.40
C GLY A 70 0.82 14.27 -13.09
N THR A 71 0.80 14.62 -14.37
CA THR A 71 -0.37 14.48 -15.24
C THR A 71 -0.34 13.11 -15.93
N SER A 72 -1.21 12.18 -15.56
CA SER A 72 -1.29 10.86 -16.21
C SER A 72 -2.72 10.38 -16.40
N VAL A 73 -2.97 9.64 -17.50
CA VAL A 73 -4.31 9.26 -17.97
C VAL A 73 -4.74 7.87 -17.48
N ASN A 74 -3.79 6.96 -17.24
CA ASN A 74 -4.08 5.57 -16.89
C ASN A 74 -3.78 5.27 -15.43
N PHE A 75 -4.71 4.60 -14.77
CA PHE A 75 -4.64 4.25 -13.36
C PHE A 75 -4.81 2.74 -13.21
N GLN A 76 -4.02 2.14 -12.32
CA GLN A 76 -4.40 0.89 -11.68
C GLN A 76 -4.60 1.24 -10.20
N SER A 77 -5.86 1.31 -9.75
CA SER A 77 -6.26 1.77 -8.42
C SER A 77 -5.79 0.90 -7.24
N TRP A 78 -5.11 -0.21 -7.53
CA TRP A 78 -4.83 -1.30 -6.60
C TRP A 78 -3.36 -1.41 -6.21
N GLN A 79 -2.47 -0.61 -6.80
CA GLN A 79 -1.05 -0.63 -6.46
C GLN A 79 -0.63 0.72 -5.89
N ILE A 80 0.16 0.67 -4.82
CA ILE A 80 0.75 1.89 -4.28
C ILE A 80 1.84 2.39 -5.25
N PRO A 81 1.82 3.67 -5.65
CA PRO A 81 2.81 4.21 -6.57
C PRO A 81 4.19 4.30 -5.91
N ASN A 82 5.18 4.69 -6.71
CA ASN A 82 6.51 5.02 -6.21
C ASN A 82 6.43 6.14 -5.16
N LEU A 83 7.19 5.99 -4.06
CA LEU A 83 7.19 6.87 -2.89
C LEU A 83 8.51 7.64 -2.69
N ASP A 84 9.38 7.71 -3.70
CA ASP A 84 10.73 8.29 -3.59
C ASP A 84 10.69 9.81 -3.34
N ASN A 85 9.60 10.49 -3.72
CA ASN A 85 9.42 11.94 -3.59
C ASN A 85 8.37 12.34 -2.53
N LEU A 86 8.26 11.56 -1.45
CA LEU A 86 7.37 11.90 -0.33
C LEU A 86 7.77 13.25 0.29
N SER A 87 6.81 14.15 0.39
CA SER A 87 6.98 15.46 1.02
C SER A 87 5.81 15.79 1.94
N ASN A 88 6.06 16.55 3.01
CA ASN A 88 5.01 17.12 3.84
C ASN A 88 4.33 18.32 3.17
N GLU A 89 4.92 18.84 2.08
CA GLU A 89 4.42 19.98 1.34
C GLU A 89 4.69 19.83 -0.16
N THR A 90 3.67 19.99 -1.00
CA THR A 90 3.79 19.92 -2.47
C THR A 90 2.82 20.88 -3.15
N SER A 91 3.18 21.43 -4.31
CA SER A 91 2.34 22.40 -5.01
C SER A 91 1.03 21.81 -5.51
N VAL A 92 -0.06 22.58 -5.38
CA VAL A 92 -1.37 22.26 -5.94
C VAL A 92 -1.39 22.62 -7.43
N LEU A 93 -1.39 21.62 -8.29
CA LEU A 93 -1.29 21.78 -9.74
C LEU A 93 -2.52 21.17 -10.42
N LEU A 94 -3.08 21.90 -11.37
CA LEU A 94 -4.30 21.49 -12.08
C LEU A 94 -4.06 20.19 -12.85
N ASN A 95 -5.01 19.26 -12.75
CA ASN A 95 -4.97 17.93 -13.37
C ASN A 95 -3.81 17.04 -12.89
N HIS A 96 -3.05 17.45 -11.87
CA HIS A 96 -2.05 16.58 -11.25
C HIS A 96 -2.73 15.61 -10.29
N ARG A 97 -2.17 14.40 -10.26
CA ARG A 97 -2.56 13.35 -9.32
C ARG A 97 -1.57 13.28 -8.18
N TYR A 98 -2.10 12.98 -7.01
CA TYR A 98 -1.35 12.88 -5.79
C TYR A 98 -1.70 11.61 -5.06
N VAL A 99 -0.73 11.09 -4.32
CA VAL A 99 -0.97 10.09 -3.29
C VAL A 99 -0.56 10.65 -1.96
N SER A 100 -1.39 10.43 -0.94
CA SER A 100 -1.06 10.73 0.43
C SER A 100 -1.07 9.48 1.30
N CYS A 101 0.00 9.34 2.08
CA CYS A 101 0.30 8.22 2.96
C CYS A 101 0.56 8.75 4.37
N LYS A 102 0.09 8.04 5.40
CA LYS A 102 0.36 8.44 6.79
C LYS A 102 1.83 8.22 7.11
N SER A 103 2.51 9.25 7.61
CA SER A 103 3.98 9.24 7.74
C SER A 103 4.50 8.10 8.62
N GLU A 104 3.77 7.74 9.68
CA GLU A 104 4.14 6.65 10.60
C GLU A 104 4.17 5.26 9.95
N ASN A 105 3.49 5.10 8.81
CA ASN A 105 3.39 3.84 8.09
C ASN A 105 4.39 3.77 6.91
N VAL A 106 5.17 4.83 6.68
CA VAL A 106 6.24 4.85 5.68
C VAL A 106 7.55 4.40 6.33
N LEU A 107 8.27 3.51 5.66
CA LEU A 107 9.60 3.07 6.07
C LEU A 107 10.60 3.21 4.92
N THR A 108 11.73 3.83 5.19
CA THR A 108 12.88 3.84 4.27
C THR A 108 13.76 2.63 4.53
N PHE A 109 13.92 1.78 3.51
CA PHE A 109 14.74 0.57 3.59
C PHE A 109 16.22 0.85 3.31
N PRO A 110 17.15 -0.09 3.59
CA PRO A 110 18.58 0.09 3.36
C PRO A 110 18.97 0.52 1.93
N SER A 111 18.17 0.15 0.93
CA SER A 111 18.28 0.58 -0.47
C SER A 111 17.89 2.05 -0.72
N HIS A 112 17.53 2.79 0.32
CA HIS A 112 16.98 4.15 0.29
C HIS A 112 15.61 4.29 -0.38
N LYS A 113 14.95 3.18 -0.68
CA LYS A 113 13.58 3.17 -1.20
C LYS A 113 12.57 3.26 -0.06
N ASN A 114 11.54 4.07 -0.27
CA ASN A 114 10.41 4.15 0.62
C ASN A 114 9.39 3.05 0.31
N ALA A 115 8.78 2.52 1.35
CA ALA A 115 7.66 1.59 1.24
C ALA A 115 6.59 1.89 2.28
N TYR A 116 5.34 1.52 1.99
CA TYR A 116 4.20 1.70 2.87
C TYR A 116 3.73 0.39 3.48
N GLU A 117 3.33 0.40 4.75
CA GLU A 117 2.88 -0.81 5.43
C GLU A 117 1.63 -1.38 4.75
N ILE A 118 1.58 -2.70 4.52
CA ILE A 118 0.38 -3.39 4.01
C ILE A 118 -0.79 -3.28 5.01
N GLY A 119 -2.00 -3.21 4.48
CA GLY A 119 -3.24 -3.06 5.24
C GLY A 119 -3.51 -1.63 5.74
N CYS A 120 -2.63 -0.67 5.43
CA CYS A 120 -2.83 0.73 5.78
C CYS A 120 -3.57 1.47 4.66
N LYS A 121 -4.48 2.37 5.05
CA LYS A 121 -5.21 3.21 4.11
C LYS A 121 -4.27 4.27 3.51
N TYR A 122 -4.41 4.53 2.22
CA TYR A 122 -3.83 5.67 1.53
C TYR A 122 -4.89 6.34 0.67
N TYR A 123 -4.65 7.61 0.33
CA TYR A 123 -5.56 8.42 -0.46
C TYR A 123 -4.93 8.73 -1.80
N GLN A 124 -5.73 8.65 -2.86
CA GLN A 124 -5.33 9.11 -4.18
C GLN A 124 -6.29 10.21 -4.60
N PHE A 125 -5.77 11.31 -5.09
CA PHE A 125 -6.59 12.47 -5.40
C PHE A 125 -6.05 13.26 -6.58
N VAL A 126 -6.94 13.98 -7.25
CA VAL A 126 -6.64 14.84 -8.40
C VAL A 126 -7.22 16.22 -8.15
N VAL A 127 -6.50 17.24 -8.59
CA VAL A 127 -7.00 18.62 -8.60
C VAL A 127 -7.78 18.83 -9.89
N SER A 128 -9.12 18.89 -9.82
CA SER A 128 -9.97 19.00 -11.01
C SER A 128 -10.18 20.44 -11.46
N SER A 129 -10.18 21.40 -10.54
CA SER A 129 -10.25 22.84 -10.85
C SER A 129 -9.74 23.69 -9.68
N PHE A 130 -9.44 24.96 -9.95
CA PHE A 130 -9.18 25.94 -8.89
C PHE A 130 -10.48 26.62 -8.46
N LEU A 131 -10.57 26.91 -7.17
CA LEU A 131 -11.60 27.80 -6.64
C LEU A 131 -11.07 29.22 -6.75
N GLU A 132 -11.84 30.10 -7.37
CA GLU A 132 -11.42 31.48 -7.62
C GLU A 132 -12.39 32.45 -6.95
N LYS A 133 -11.83 33.51 -6.37
CA LYS A 133 -12.57 34.67 -5.89
C LYS A 133 -11.93 35.90 -6.50
N GLU A 134 -12.72 36.67 -7.24
CA GLU A 134 -12.25 37.80 -8.05
C GLU A 134 -11.17 37.35 -9.06
N THR A 135 -9.89 37.62 -8.78
CA THR A 135 -8.74 37.27 -9.65
C THR A 135 -7.73 36.35 -8.95
N SER A 136 -8.00 35.93 -7.72
CA SER A 136 -7.08 35.11 -6.91
C SER A 136 -7.63 33.70 -6.71
N LYS A 137 -6.72 32.72 -6.71
CA LYS A 137 -7.03 31.36 -6.28
C LYS A 137 -7.21 31.35 -4.76
N VAL A 138 -8.30 30.77 -4.29
CA VAL A 138 -8.65 30.65 -2.87
C VAL A 138 -8.72 29.20 -2.41
N GLY A 139 -8.34 28.26 -3.28
CA GLY A 139 -8.45 26.84 -3.04
C GLY A 139 -8.54 26.02 -4.34
N ALA A 140 -8.97 24.77 -4.20
CA ALA A 140 -9.13 23.84 -5.32
C ALA A 140 -10.28 22.86 -5.08
N VAL A 141 -10.84 22.35 -6.18
CA VAL A 141 -11.71 21.17 -6.16
C VAL A 141 -10.81 19.94 -6.27
N VAL A 142 -10.94 19.04 -5.30
CA VAL A 142 -10.15 17.81 -5.20
C VAL A 142 -11.09 16.62 -5.32
N GLU A 143 -10.84 15.78 -6.31
CA GLU A 143 -11.54 14.50 -6.46
C GLU A 143 -10.66 13.38 -5.94
N TYR A 144 -11.18 12.53 -5.06
CA TYR A 144 -10.36 11.56 -4.35
C TYR A 144 -11.04 10.20 -4.16
N THR A 145 -10.21 9.21 -3.91
CA THR A 145 -10.60 7.88 -3.47
C THR A 145 -9.60 7.38 -2.41
N SER A 146 -9.95 6.32 -1.70
CA SER A 146 -9.07 5.66 -0.74
C SER A 146 -9.00 4.17 -0.99
N SER A 147 -7.80 3.61 -0.85
CA SER A 147 -7.55 2.18 -0.97
C SER A 147 -6.75 1.70 0.24
N LEU A 148 -6.79 0.39 0.49
CA LEU A 148 -5.83 -0.27 1.38
C LEU A 148 -4.62 -0.70 0.55
N SER A 149 -3.41 -0.51 1.07
CA SER A 149 -2.23 -1.16 0.52
C SER A 149 -2.37 -2.68 0.67
N ASP A 150 -2.17 -3.42 -0.41
CA ASP A 150 -2.19 -4.88 -0.41
C ASP A 150 -1.03 -5.41 -1.25
N GLU A 151 -0.50 -6.55 -0.83
CA GLU A 151 0.52 -7.30 -1.56
C GLU A 151 0.50 -8.75 -1.12
N LYS A 152 -0.04 -9.60 -1.99
CA LYS A 152 -0.23 -11.03 -1.73
C LYS A 152 1.09 -11.80 -1.76
N GLU A 153 2.14 -11.20 -2.30
CA GLU A 153 3.48 -11.79 -2.35
C GLU A 153 4.33 -11.45 -1.12
N LEU A 154 3.74 -10.85 -0.07
CA LEU A 154 4.36 -10.68 1.24
C LEU A 154 3.63 -11.51 2.31
N PRO A 155 4.35 -11.97 3.35
CA PRO A 155 3.74 -12.64 4.48
C PRO A 155 2.66 -11.79 5.16
N GLN A 156 1.69 -12.45 5.78
CA GLN A 156 0.69 -11.77 6.59
C GLN A 156 1.37 -10.94 7.69
N LYS A 157 0.86 -9.72 7.88
CA LYS A 157 1.32 -8.81 8.93
C LYS A 157 1.30 -9.48 10.30
N ASP A 158 2.38 -9.27 11.06
CA ASP A 158 2.59 -9.78 12.41
C ASP A 158 2.68 -11.31 12.53
N THR A 159 2.95 -12.01 11.42
CA THR A 159 3.26 -13.46 11.44
C THR A 159 4.42 -13.73 12.40
N ASN A 160 4.24 -14.66 13.34
CA ASN A 160 5.33 -15.19 14.14
C ASN A 160 6.07 -16.27 13.34
N ILE A 161 7.37 -16.07 13.11
CA ILE A 161 8.23 -16.94 12.31
C ILE A 161 9.01 -17.96 13.14
N GLY A 162 8.91 -17.90 14.47
CA GLY A 162 9.48 -18.89 15.38
C GLY A 162 10.08 -18.31 16.66
N ASP A 163 10.69 -19.20 17.42
CA ASP A 163 11.31 -18.93 18.71
C ASP A 163 12.77 -19.42 18.70
N LEU A 164 13.67 -18.66 19.34
CA LEU A 164 15.08 -19.00 19.54
C LEU A 164 15.37 -19.10 21.05
N PHE A 165 16.14 -20.10 21.47
CA PHE A 165 16.36 -20.42 22.90
C PHE A 165 17.85 -20.43 23.29
N GLY A 166 18.74 -20.67 22.34
CA GLY A 166 20.16 -20.88 22.58
C GLY A 166 21.05 -20.13 21.62
N LEU A 167 22.32 -19.97 22.02
CA LEU A 167 23.37 -19.52 21.10
C LEU A 167 23.41 -20.44 19.88
N ASP A 168 23.58 -19.86 18.69
CA ASP A 168 23.60 -20.53 17.39
C ASP A 168 22.28 -21.17 16.94
N ASP A 169 21.20 -21.04 17.73
CA ASP A 169 19.85 -21.38 17.28
C ASP A 169 19.49 -20.57 16.04
N GLN A 170 18.77 -21.23 15.14
CA GLN A 170 18.42 -20.70 13.84
C GLN A 170 16.97 -20.96 13.50
N LEU A 171 16.34 -19.98 12.87
CA LEU A 171 15.07 -20.14 12.19
C LEU A 171 15.23 -19.80 10.71
N SER A 172 14.44 -20.47 9.89
CA SER A 172 14.33 -20.22 8.46
C SER A 172 12.86 -20.07 8.12
N PHE A 173 12.53 -19.04 7.34
CA PHE A 173 11.18 -18.67 7.01
C PHE A 173 11.05 -18.34 5.52
N ASP A 174 9.95 -18.77 4.91
CA ASP A 174 9.59 -18.38 3.55
C ASP A 174 8.97 -16.98 3.58
N ALA A 175 9.78 -15.98 3.28
CA ALA A 175 9.39 -14.57 3.17
C ALA A 175 8.74 -14.27 1.81
N LEU A 176 8.35 -15.29 1.05
CA LEU A 176 7.65 -15.19 -0.22
C LEU A 176 8.43 -14.32 -1.21
N GLY A 177 7.80 -13.27 -1.74
CA GLY A 177 8.37 -12.36 -2.73
C GLY A 177 9.20 -11.22 -2.12
N ALA A 178 9.57 -11.27 -0.84
CA ALA A 178 10.36 -10.22 -0.21
C ALA A 178 11.73 -10.04 -0.88
N GLU A 179 12.05 -8.79 -1.20
CA GLU A 179 13.26 -8.38 -1.91
C GLU A 179 14.35 -7.88 -0.96
N GLU A 180 13.93 -7.33 0.18
CA GLU A 180 14.78 -6.61 1.11
C GLU A 180 14.20 -6.67 2.52
N TYR A 181 15.05 -6.54 3.55
CA TYR A 181 14.62 -6.46 4.93
C TYR A 181 15.21 -5.25 5.66
N CYS A 182 14.54 -4.84 6.73
CA CYS A 182 15.06 -3.90 7.72
C CYS A 182 14.91 -4.48 9.12
N PHE A 183 15.88 -4.22 10.00
CA PHE A 183 15.91 -4.71 11.38
C PHE A 183 16.51 -3.63 12.29
N PHE A 184 15.79 -3.27 13.35
CA PHE A 184 16.19 -2.23 14.30
C PHE A 184 16.75 -2.78 15.62
N GLY A 185 16.91 -4.09 15.74
CA GLY A 185 17.58 -4.69 16.89
C GLY A 185 19.11 -4.56 16.80
N LYS A 186 19.80 -4.98 17.87
CA LYS A 186 21.26 -4.99 17.90
C LYS A 186 21.81 -6.03 16.92
N SER A 187 22.48 -5.58 15.88
CA SER A 187 23.04 -6.46 14.84
C SER A 187 24.14 -7.41 15.34
N GLU A 188 24.73 -7.14 16.50
CA GLU A 188 25.68 -8.05 17.16
C GLU A 188 25.01 -9.28 17.78
N ASP A 189 23.75 -9.18 18.17
CA ASP A 189 23.00 -10.27 18.81
C ASP A 189 22.47 -11.29 17.78
N PHE A 190 22.40 -10.91 16.50
CA PHE A 190 21.76 -11.71 15.46
C PHE A 190 22.56 -11.76 14.15
N SER A 191 22.52 -12.90 13.47
CA SER A 191 22.84 -13.00 12.04
C SER A 191 21.53 -13.05 11.26
N ILE A 192 21.24 -12.04 10.45
CA ILE A 192 20.03 -12.02 9.61
C ILE A 192 20.42 -11.97 8.14
N SER A 193 19.79 -12.80 7.33
CA SER A 193 19.98 -12.80 5.88
C SER A 193 18.66 -13.07 5.17
N LEU A 194 18.44 -12.37 4.05
CA LEU A 194 17.36 -12.63 3.12
C LEU A 194 17.98 -12.98 1.76
N SER A 195 17.63 -14.13 1.20
CA SER A 195 18.10 -14.55 -0.11
C SER A 195 17.01 -15.29 -0.85
N LYS A 196 16.65 -14.81 -2.04
CA LYS A 196 15.62 -15.41 -2.92
C LYS A 196 14.31 -15.71 -2.16
N GLY A 197 13.82 -14.75 -1.38
CA GLY A 197 12.59 -14.95 -0.60
C GLY A 197 12.75 -15.79 0.67
N HIS A 198 13.95 -16.29 0.99
CA HIS A 198 14.18 -17.05 2.22
C HIS A 198 14.88 -16.19 3.27
N LEU A 199 14.19 -15.97 4.39
CA LEU A 199 14.71 -15.27 5.56
C LEU A 199 15.34 -16.29 6.51
N LYS A 200 16.55 -16.01 6.98
CA LYS A 200 17.21 -16.74 8.05
C LYS A 200 17.58 -15.79 9.17
N VAL A 201 17.34 -16.22 10.40
CA VAL A 201 17.76 -15.52 11.62
C VAL A 201 18.51 -16.52 12.48
N ALA A 202 19.71 -16.15 12.92
CA ALA A 202 20.53 -16.93 13.84
C ALA A 202 20.88 -16.11 15.07
N LEU A 203 20.88 -16.72 16.24
CA LEU A 203 21.31 -16.06 17.46
C LEU A 203 22.84 -16.07 17.58
N ARG A 204 23.45 -14.91 17.81
CA ARG A 204 24.91 -14.76 17.98
C ARG A 204 25.35 -14.59 19.42
N LYS A 205 24.40 -14.48 20.34
CA LYS A 205 24.63 -14.25 21.76
C LYS A 205 23.59 -14.97 22.58
N SER A 206 24.01 -15.64 23.65
CA SER A 206 23.09 -16.36 24.54
C SER A 206 21.97 -15.44 25.06
N PRO A 207 20.71 -15.92 25.11
CA PRO A 207 19.60 -15.14 25.64
C PRO A 207 19.86 -14.67 27.06
N ASN A 208 19.50 -13.41 27.34
CA ASN A 208 19.60 -12.85 28.68
C ASN A 208 18.75 -11.59 28.82
N GLU A 209 17.89 -11.54 29.83
CA GLU A 209 16.97 -10.43 30.07
C GLU A 209 17.65 -9.07 30.35
N LEU A 210 18.88 -9.08 30.87
CA LEU A 210 19.59 -7.87 31.30
C LEU A 210 20.56 -7.35 30.24
N TYR A 211 21.29 -8.25 29.59
CA TYR A 211 22.45 -7.89 28.74
C TYR A 211 22.50 -8.62 27.39
N GLY A 212 21.53 -9.47 27.09
CA GLY A 212 21.47 -10.27 25.87
C GLY A 212 20.17 -10.06 25.09
N PRO A 213 19.98 -10.81 24.01
CA PRO A 213 18.71 -10.83 23.31
C PRO A 213 17.64 -11.52 24.17
N TYR A 214 16.45 -10.92 24.27
CA TYR A 214 15.30 -11.48 24.98
C TYR A 214 14.01 -10.76 24.54
N GLY A 215 12.92 -11.52 24.43
CA GLY A 215 11.60 -11.00 24.11
C GLY A 215 11.31 -11.01 22.61
N LYS A 216 10.35 -10.15 22.20
CA LYS A 216 9.81 -10.12 20.85
C LYS A 216 10.59 -9.15 19.96
N TYR A 217 11.01 -9.64 18.80
CA TYR A 217 11.71 -8.87 17.78
C TYR A 217 10.87 -8.77 16.51
N ILE A 218 11.12 -7.71 15.72
CA ILE A 218 10.38 -7.41 14.49
C ILE A 218 11.37 -7.29 13.34
N ILE A 219 11.07 -7.95 12.22
CA ILE A 219 11.76 -7.79 10.94
C ILE A 219 10.76 -7.23 9.94
N TYR A 220 11.16 -6.17 9.24
CA TYR A 220 10.36 -5.55 8.19
C TYR A 220 10.80 -6.12 6.85
N LEU A 221 9.86 -6.51 6.01
CA LEU A 221 10.10 -7.15 4.70
C LEU A 221 9.46 -6.32 3.59
N ARG A 222 10.28 -5.84 2.65
CA ARG A 222 9.84 -5.00 1.52
C ARG A 222 9.67 -5.82 0.24
N LYS A 223 8.66 -5.47 -0.54
CA LYS A 223 8.55 -5.81 -1.96
C LYS A 223 8.02 -4.58 -2.71
N GLY A 224 8.75 -4.12 -3.72
CA GLY A 224 8.37 -2.88 -4.42
C GLY A 224 8.16 -1.70 -3.46
N ASN A 225 6.99 -1.08 -3.51
CA ASN A 225 6.63 0.11 -2.73
C ASN A 225 5.85 -0.20 -1.43
N VAL A 226 5.73 -1.47 -1.05
CA VAL A 226 5.07 -1.89 0.19
C VAL A 226 5.97 -2.72 1.07
N TYR A 227 5.62 -2.81 2.36
CA TYR A 227 6.26 -3.72 3.29
C TYR A 227 5.27 -4.35 4.26
N THR A 228 5.66 -5.50 4.80
CA THR A 228 5.01 -6.16 5.95
C THR A 228 6.00 -6.27 7.10
N LYS A 229 5.51 -6.67 8.27
CA LYS A 229 6.34 -7.00 9.43
C LYS A 229 6.06 -8.41 9.89
N VAL A 230 7.13 -9.12 10.20
CA VAL A 230 7.11 -10.45 10.82
C VAL A 230 7.84 -10.38 12.15
N THR A 231 7.56 -11.34 13.02
CA THR A 231 8.04 -11.32 14.40
C THR A 231 8.64 -12.65 14.79
N PHE A 232 9.63 -12.64 15.67
CA PHE A 232 10.19 -13.85 16.29
C PHE A 232 10.46 -13.56 17.75
N ASN A 233 10.51 -14.59 18.59
CA ASN A 233 10.83 -14.42 20.00
C ASN A 233 12.20 -15.03 20.34
N VAL A 234 12.85 -14.44 21.32
CA VAL A 234 14.01 -15.02 21.99
C VAL A 234 13.63 -15.29 23.44
N ASN A 235 13.72 -16.56 23.84
CA ASN A 235 13.32 -17.05 25.15
C ASN A 235 14.53 -17.61 25.92
N LEU A 236 14.38 -17.75 27.24
CA LEU A 236 15.37 -18.39 28.12
C LEU A 236 15.20 -19.91 28.18
#